data_AF-A0A418M0L1-F1
#
_entry.id   AF-A0A418M0L1-F1
#
_cell.length_a   1.000
_cell.length_b   1.000
_cell.length_c   1.000
_cell.angle_alpha   90.00
_cell.angle_beta   90.00
_cell.angle_gamma   90.00
#
_symmetry.space_group_name_H-M   'P 1'
#
loop_
_entity.id
_entity.type
_entity.pdbx_description
1 polymer ?
#
loop_
_entity_poly.entity_id
_entity_poly.type
_entity_poly.pdbx_seq_one_letter_code
_entity_poly.pdbx_strand_id
1 'polypeptide(L)'
;MKPHAEHSGQDPFRYLTASSRTQNQHTIQNLYIPSDLDREFPLAPHFVQTFGVYPNYLHFNDDFRPSARELLEGRGFLPINHSSRVNDEGWHIIERIYQHDDGVVLKAEFVGDRFFRLHGYFRDETTARALLDGVQEHKYVHEENQTHIYLIQSGLGGLHTERVEILPPDIDLDLHYNDDFPPVHERLVSLLAQPKSKGLILLHGEPGTGKTTYIKYLSSLVRKDMLILPPYMTNYLTSPEIIPFLLDNKDSVLIIEDAERILQAREAGGDTNSVSNILNLTDGLLADCMHIQVIATFNASKHLLDKALLRKGRLMVDYAFGKLAADKANMLLAHLGIEHRTNEPMTLADIFNIEEQTVSGERMETLKVGF
;
A
#
# COMPACT_ATOMS: atom_id res chain seq x y z
N MET A 1 60.73 19.98 9.95
CA MET A 1 59.36 20.49 10.20
C MET A 1 58.48 20.15 9.01
N LYS A 2 57.64 19.13 9.14
CA LYS A 2 56.39 19.00 8.40
C LYS A 2 55.36 18.41 9.38
N PRO A 3 54.26 19.12 9.70
CA PRO A 3 53.27 18.66 10.65
C PRO A 3 52.11 17.95 9.96
N HIS A 4 51.47 17.10 10.78
CA HIS A 4 50.07 16.72 10.88
C HIS A 4 49.28 16.26 9.64
N ALA A 5 48.83 15.00 9.75
CA ALA A 5 47.74 14.40 9.01
C ALA A 5 46.39 14.81 9.65
N GLU A 6 45.42 15.15 8.81
CA GLU A 6 43.99 15.18 9.11
C GLU A 6 43.25 14.28 8.10
N HIS A 7 42.28 13.54 8.63
CA HIS A 7 41.30 12.74 7.88
C HIS A 7 40.28 13.62 7.17
N SER A 8 39.90 13.28 5.94
CA SER A 8 38.49 13.32 5.50
C SER A 8 38.30 12.65 4.13
N GLY A 9 37.33 11.73 4.06
CA GLY A 9 36.33 11.73 2.99
C GLY A 9 36.65 11.09 1.63
N GLN A 10 36.03 9.92 1.42
CA GLN A 10 35.43 9.40 0.18
C GLN A 10 36.29 8.65 -0.86
N ASP A 11 35.95 7.38 -1.04
CA ASP A 11 35.43 6.89 -2.33
C ASP A 11 34.30 5.85 -2.08
N PRO A 12 33.04 6.12 -2.46
CA PRO A 12 31.89 5.24 -2.23
C PRO A 12 31.83 3.97 -3.10
N PHE A 13 32.77 3.76 -4.04
CA PHE A 13 32.65 2.70 -5.06
C PHE A 13 33.81 1.70 -5.10
N ARG A 14 34.59 1.59 -4.02
CA ARG A 14 35.84 0.80 -4.03
C ARG A 14 35.68 -0.73 -4.18
N TYR A 15 34.46 -1.27 -4.21
CA TYR A 15 34.22 -2.71 -4.38
C TYR A 15 33.69 -3.15 -5.76
N LEU A 16 33.55 -2.24 -6.72
CA LEU A 16 33.33 -2.62 -8.12
C LEU A 16 34.67 -2.86 -8.82
N THR A 17 35.39 -3.91 -8.41
CA THR A 17 36.45 -4.48 -9.25
C THR A 17 36.10 -5.94 -9.53
N ALA A 18 35.54 -6.17 -10.72
CA ALA A 18 35.44 -7.48 -11.34
C ALA A 18 36.86 -8.04 -11.52
N SER A 19 37.25 -8.99 -10.65
CA SER A 19 38.35 -9.89 -10.96
C SER A 19 37.80 -11.00 -11.86
N SER A 20 37.94 -10.78 -13.16
CA SER A 20 37.80 -11.79 -14.21
C SER A 20 38.81 -12.92 -13.97
N ARG A 21 38.35 -14.05 -13.44
CA ARG A 21 38.95 -15.41 -13.58
C ARG A 21 38.18 -16.43 -12.76
N THR A 22 37.07 -16.94 -13.29
CA THR A 22 36.59 -18.28 -12.95
C THR A 22 35.68 -18.77 -14.07
N GLN A 23 35.88 -20.03 -14.46
CA GLN A 23 35.25 -20.66 -15.62
C GLN A 23 33.73 -20.68 -15.47
N ASN A 24 33.04 -20.00 -16.38
CA ASN A 24 31.64 -20.26 -16.68
C ASN A 24 31.52 -21.68 -17.24
N GLN A 25 31.15 -22.65 -16.41
CA GLN A 25 30.58 -23.93 -16.82
C GLN A 25 29.97 -24.63 -15.60
N HIS A 26 28.72 -24.31 -15.27
CA HIS A 26 27.79 -25.34 -14.79
C HIS A 26 26.45 -25.12 -15.47
N THR A 27 26.23 -25.94 -16.49
CA THR A 27 24.93 -26.25 -17.08
C THR A 27 23.96 -26.60 -15.96
N ILE A 28 23.05 -25.70 -15.61
CA ILE A 28 21.81 -26.09 -14.92
C ILE A 28 20.95 -26.73 -16.01
N GLN A 29 20.72 -28.04 -15.88
CA GLN A 29 20.05 -28.86 -16.89
C GLN A 29 18.66 -28.30 -17.24
N ASN A 30 18.59 -27.59 -18.37
CA ASN A 30 17.36 -27.24 -19.08
C ASN A 30 16.28 -26.47 -18.30
N LEU A 31 16.66 -25.48 -17.47
CA LEU A 31 15.72 -24.40 -17.10
C LEU A 31 16.09 -23.13 -17.86
N TYR A 32 15.16 -22.62 -18.67
CA TYR A 32 15.24 -21.25 -19.17
C TYR A 32 14.87 -20.34 -18.00
N ILE A 33 15.85 -19.62 -17.47
CA ILE A 33 15.66 -18.61 -16.42
C ILE A 33 15.44 -17.28 -17.17
N PRO A 34 14.20 -16.79 -17.33
CA PRO A 34 13.97 -15.46 -17.88
C PRO A 34 14.56 -14.41 -16.94
N SER A 35 14.96 -13.28 -17.52
CA SER A 35 15.71 -12.16 -16.90
C SER A 35 15.01 -11.46 -15.73
N ASP A 36 13.81 -11.90 -15.35
CA ASP A 36 12.99 -11.28 -14.30
C ASP A 36 13.16 -11.96 -12.92
N LEU A 37 14.01 -12.99 -12.83
CA LEU A 37 14.28 -13.77 -11.60
C LEU A 37 15.36 -13.16 -10.66
N ASP A 38 15.84 -11.95 -10.91
CA ASP A 38 16.90 -11.33 -10.11
C ASP A 38 16.44 -10.78 -8.73
N ARG A 39 15.17 -11.00 -8.31
CA ARG A 39 14.65 -10.40 -7.07
C ARG A 39 13.91 -11.31 -6.09
N GLU A 40 13.41 -12.48 -6.48
CA GLU A 40 12.58 -13.32 -5.60
C GLU A 40 13.01 -14.79 -5.62
N PHE A 41 13.08 -15.43 -4.44
CA PHE A 41 13.44 -16.83 -4.33
C PHE A 41 12.37 -17.73 -4.99
N PRO A 42 12.74 -18.63 -5.92
CA PRO A 42 11.77 -19.43 -6.67
C PRO A 42 11.21 -20.58 -5.80
N LEU A 43 10.32 -20.26 -4.87
CA LEU A 43 9.79 -21.20 -3.87
C LEU A 43 9.14 -22.45 -4.49
N ALA A 44 8.23 -22.29 -5.46
CA ALA A 44 7.53 -23.44 -6.04
C ALA A 44 8.46 -24.33 -6.89
N PRO A 45 9.30 -23.79 -7.81
CA PRO A 45 10.32 -24.59 -8.48
C PRO A 45 11.28 -25.29 -7.51
N HIS A 46 11.74 -24.59 -6.47
CA HIS A 46 12.61 -25.17 -5.42
C HIS A 46 11.93 -26.32 -4.69
N PHE A 47 10.65 -26.16 -4.34
CA PHE A 47 9.88 -27.20 -3.67
C PHE A 47 9.77 -28.47 -4.52
N VAL A 48 9.41 -28.32 -5.80
CA VAL A 48 9.29 -29.45 -6.74
C VAL A 48 10.63 -30.15 -6.92
N GLN A 49 11.72 -29.38 -7.03
CA GLN A 49 13.07 -29.93 -7.14
C GLN A 49 13.51 -30.69 -5.88
N THR A 50 13.14 -30.18 -4.70
CA THR A 50 13.57 -30.74 -3.41
C THR A 50 12.78 -31.99 -3.04
N PHE A 51 11.45 -31.98 -3.23
CA PHE A 51 10.56 -33.05 -2.76
C PHE A 51 10.01 -33.94 -3.89
N GLY A 52 10.26 -33.60 -5.15
CA GLY A 52 9.84 -34.39 -6.31
C GLY A 52 8.33 -34.43 -6.55
N VAL A 53 7.57 -33.54 -5.91
CA VAL A 53 6.10 -33.50 -5.97
C VAL A 53 5.60 -32.06 -6.09
N TYR A 54 4.40 -31.89 -6.64
CA TYR A 54 3.73 -30.60 -6.62
C TYR A 54 3.29 -30.23 -5.20
N PRO A 55 3.51 -28.98 -4.77
CA PRO A 55 3.15 -28.54 -3.43
C PRO A 55 1.65 -28.28 -3.27
N ASN A 56 1.17 -28.39 -2.04
CA ASN A 56 -0.04 -27.71 -1.58
C ASN A 56 0.32 -26.34 -0.99
N TYR A 57 -0.60 -25.38 -1.08
CA TYR A 57 -0.37 -24.01 -0.60
C TYR A 57 -0.78 -23.82 0.86
N LEU A 58 0.04 -23.12 1.62
CA LEU A 58 -0.20 -22.74 3.01
C LEU A 58 -0.17 -21.21 3.12
N HIS A 59 -1.28 -20.64 3.58
CA HIS A 59 -1.43 -19.21 3.80
C HIS A 59 -1.85 -18.94 5.24
N PHE A 60 -1.22 -17.97 5.89
CA PHE A 60 -1.66 -17.46 7.18
C PHE A 60 -2.21 -16.05 7.00
N ASN A 61 -3.39 -15.80 7.55
CA ASN A 61 -3.99 -14.46 7.55
C ASN A 61 -3.51 -13.61 8.74
N ASP A 62 -2.71 -14.19 9.64
CA ASP A 62 -2.25 -13.57 10.86
C ASP A 62 -0.78 -13.16 10.75
N ASP A 63 -0.43 -12.06 11.42
CA ASP A 63 0.96 -11.66 11.64
C ASP A 63 1.52 -12.36 12.89
N PHE A 64 2.81 -12.72 12.88
CA PHE A 64 3.46 -13.46 13.98
C PHE A 64 4.60 -12.69 14.63
N ARG A 65 4.70 -12.81 15.95
CA ARG A 65 5.82 -12.27 16.74
C ARG A 65 7.12 -12.99 16.39
N PRO A 66 8.30 -12.34 16.53
CA PRO A 66 9.61 -12.97 16.33
C PRO A 66 9.81 -14.31 17.05
N SER A 67 9.15 -14.53 18.19
CA SER A 67 9.15 -15.81 18.92
C SER A 67 8.64 -17.01 18.09
N ALA A 68 7.76 -16.80 17.09
CA ALA A 68 7.33 -17.87 16.19
C ALA A 68 8.50 -18.44 15.38
N ARG A 69 9.53 -17.63 15.09
CA ARG A 69 10.75 -18.11 14.44
C ARG A 69 11.47 -19.13 15.30
N GLU A 70 11.60 -18.85 16.59
CA GLU A 70 12.29 -19.74 17.53
C GLU A 70 11.56 -21.09 17.64
N LEU A 71 10.23 -21.07 17.59
CA LEU A 71 9.41 -22.29 17.51
C LEU A 71 9.70 -23.08 16.23
N LEU A 72 9.72 -22.42 15.06
CA LEU A 72 10.01 -23.07 13.78
C LEU A 72 11.42 -23.68 13.77
N GLU A 73 12.44 -22.90 14.14
CA GLU A 73 13.82 -23.38 14.21
C GLU A 73 13.97 -24.53 15.20
N GLY A 74 13.30 -24.46 16.36
CA GLY A 74 13.23 -25.53 17.36
C GLY A 74 12.54 -26.80 16.88
N ARG A 75 11.73 -26.71 15.82
CA ARG A 75 11.05 -27.84 15.15
C ARG A 75 11.80 -28.33 13.91
N GLY A 76 13.05 -27.92 13.71
CA GLY A 76 13.88 -28.43 12.63
C GLY A 76 13.70 -27.70 11.30
N PHE A 77 13.01 -26.55 11.28
CA PHE A 77 13.00 -25.70 10.10
C PHE A 77 14.35 -25.00 9.95
N LEU A 78 15.05 -25.29 8.85
CA LEU A 78 16.35 -24.71 8.55
C LEU A 78 16.22 -23.55 7.58
N PRO A 79 16.90 -22.41 7.83
CA PRO A 79 16.89 -21.30 6.90
C PRO A 79 17.77 -21.61 5.69
N ILE A 80 17.18 -21.58 4.49
CA ILE A 80 17.86 -21.90 3.23
C ILE A 80 18.17 -20.66 2.39
N ASN A 81 17.47 -19.55 2.63
CA ASN A 81 17.74 -18.27 1.98
C ASN A 81 17.24 -17.11 2.85
N HIS A 82 17.79 -15.92 2.65
CA HIS A 82 17.29 -14.67 3.21
C HIS A 82 17.59 -13.49 2.28
N SER A 83 16.71 -12.50 2.31
CA SER A 83 16.89 -11.24 1.60
C SER A 83 17.01 -10.11 2.62
N SER A 84 17.93 -9.17 2.39
CA SER A 84 18.18 -8.04 3.30
C SER A 84 18.09 -6.71 2.57
N ARG A 85 17.64 -5.68 3.29
CA ARG A 85 17.64 -4.28 2.85
C ARG A 85 18.63 -3.49 3.70
N VAL A 86 19.31 -2.54 3.08
CA VAL A 86 20.22 -1.60 3.76
C VAL A 86 19.61 -0.21 3.72
N ASN A 87 19.47 0.41 4.88
CA ASN A 87 19.07 1.81 5.05
C ASN A 87 20.07 2.53 5.97
N ASP A 88 19.75 3.76 6.37
CA ASP A 88 20.60 4.58 7.25
C ASP A 88 20.74 3.99 8.68
N GLU A 89 19.84 3.08 9.07
CA GLU A 89 19.83 2.39 10.37
C GLU A 89 20.60 1.06 10.34
N GLY A 90 20.89 0.53 9.15
CA GLY A 90 21.76 -0.62 8.94
C GLY A 90 21.17 -1.71 8.04
N TRP A 91 21.60 -2.95 8.29
CA TRP A 91 21.11 -4.13 7.56
C TRP A 91 19.89 -4.70 8.25
N HIS A 92 18.80 -4.84 7.50
CA HIS A 92 17.55 -5.42 7.97
C HIS A 92 17.20 -6.64 7.11
N ILE A 93 16.94 -7.78 7.74
CA ILE A 93 16.41 -8.94 7.03
C ILE A 93 14.94 -8.66 6.75
N ILE A 94 14.57 -8.65 5.47
CA ILE A 94 13.19 -8.42 5.03
C ILE A 94 12.47 -9.72 4.70
N GLU A 95 13.22 -10.78 4.41
CA GLU A 95 12.67 -12.08 4.03
C GLU A 95 13.59 -13.20 4.53
N ARG A 96 13.00 -14.32 4.96
CA ARG A 96 13.73 -15.57 5.17
C ARG A 96 12.92 -16.76 4.70
N ILE A 97 13.59 -17.69 4.02
CA ILE A 97 13.00 -18.94 3.55
C ILE A 97 13.46 -20.07 4.45
N TYR A 98 12.52 -20.81 5.02
CA TYR A 98 12.74 -21.97 5.86
C TYR A 98 12.32 -23.25 5.14
N GLN A 99 13.06 -24.33 5.37
CA GLN A 99 12.74 -25.65 4.87
C GLN A 99 12.77 -26.67 6.01
N HIS A 100 11.79 -27.56 6.02
CA HIS A 100 11.78 -28.77 6.81
C HIS A 100 11.85 -29.99 5.89
N ASP A 101 12.70 -30.95 6.21
CA ASP A 101 12.97 -32.13 5.37
C ASP A 101 11.74 -33.02 5.16
N ASP A 102 10.76 -32.97 6.08
CA ASP A 102 9.49 -33.69 5.94
C ASP A 102 8.52 -33.08 4.90
N GLY A 103 8.96 -32.06 4.15
CA GLY A 103 8.21 -31.55 2.99
C GLY A 103 7.42 -30.29 3.29
N VAL A 104 7.97 -29.36 4.07
CA VAL A 104 7.38 -28.03 4.30
C VAL A 104 8.41 -26.95 3.98
N VAL A 105 8.02 -25.94 3.22
CA VAL A 105 8.84 -24.76 2.94
C VAL A 105 8.02 -23.53 3.28
N LEU A 106 8.57 -22.64 4.09
CA LEU A 106 7.91 -21.42 4.55
C LEU A 106 8.72 -20.20 4.12
N LYS A 107 8.04 -19.19 3.61
CA LYS A 107 8.56 -17.84 3.44
C LYS A 107 8.05 -16.98 4.59
N ALA A 108 8.99 -16.35 5.29
CA ALA A 108 8.74 -15.37 6.33
C ALA A 108 9.12 -13.98 5.82
N GLU A 109 8.14 -13.07 5.76
CA GLU A 109 8.34 -11.68 5.36
C GLU A 109 8.30 -10.78 6.58
N PHE A 110 9.42 -10.13 6.88
CA PHE A 110 9.62 -9.35 8.11
C PHE A 110 9.22 -7.90 7.91
N VAL A 111 8.47 -7.36 8.89
CA VAL A 111 8.14 -5.93 8.96
C VAL A 111 8.94 -5.32 10.11
N GLY A 112 10.16 -4.88 9.77
CA GLY A 112 11.17 -4.49 10.76
C GLY A 112 11.44 -5.61 11.76
N ASP A 113 11.64 -5.26 13.03
CA ASP A 113 11.86 -6.22 14.12
C ASP A 113 10.57 -6.60 14.88
N ARG A 114 9.40 -6.14 14.40
CA ARG A 114 8.15 -6.19 15.18
C ARG A 114 7.40 -7.51 15.01
N PHE A 115 7.19 -7.92 13.76
CA PHE A 115 6.45 -9.12 13.40
C PHE A 115 6.81 -9.57 11.97
N PHE A 116 6.32 -10.74 11.59
CA PHE A 116 6.48 -11.25 10.24
C PHE A 116 5.24 -12.02 9.77
N ARG A 117 5.07 -12.14 8.45
CA ARG A 117 4.03 -12.95 7.82
C ARG A 117 4.60 -14.27 7.38
N LEU A 118 3.76 -15.30 7.42
CA LEU A 118 4.11 -16.64 6.95
C LEU A 118 3.20 -17.04 5.79
N HIS A 119 3.82 -17.60 4.77
CA HIS A 119 3.12 -18.39 3.75
C HIS A 119 4.10 -19.43 3.22
N GLY A 120 3.62 -20.40 2.46
CA GLY A 120 4.52 -21.42 1.94
C GLY A 120 3.82 -22.61 1.31
N TYR A 121 4.55 -23.71 1.29
CA TYR A 121 4.19 -24.93 0.60
C TYR A 121 4.38 -26.15 1.50
N PHE A 122 3.52 -27.14 1.33
CA PHE A 122 3.63 -28.40 2.06
C PHE A 122 3.25 -29.60 1.20
N ARG A 123 3.81 -30.76 1.54
CA ARG A 123 3.55 -32.04 0.88
C ARG A 123 2.33 -32.75 1.45
N ASP A 124 2.28 -32.89 2.78
CA ASP A 124 1.25 -33.65 3.49
C ASP A 124 0.62 -32.81 4.61
N GLU A 125 -0.71 -32.78 4.67
CA GLU A 125 -1.46 -31.93 5.60
C GLU A 125 -1.23 -32.34 7.06
N THR A 126 -1.17 -33.65 7.33
CA THR A 126 -0.98 -34.18 8.69
C THR A 126 0.37 -33.72 9.25
N THR A 127 1.41 -33.85 8.43
CA THR A 127 2.78 -33.41 8.74
C THR A 127 2.85 -31.90 8.94
N ALA A 128 2.25 -31.12 8.03
CA ALA A 128 2.22 -29.66 8.13
C ALA A 128 1.52 -29.20 9.42
N ARG A 129 0.36 -29.78 9.75
CA ARG A 129 -0.37 -29.48 11.00
C ARG A 129 0.46 -29.81 12.23
N ALA A 130 1.12 -30.96 12.26
CA ALA A 130 1.97 -31.34 13.38
C ALA A 130 3.17 -30.39 13.54
N LEU A 131 3.84 -30.03 12.44
CA LEU A 131 4.99 -29.13 12.46
C LEU A 131 4.63 -27.69 12.82
N LEU A 132 3.43 -27.23 12.47
CA LEU A 132 2.96 -25.86 12.69
C LEU A 132 2.04 -25.70 13.90
N ASP A 133 1.81 -26.78 14.65
CA ASP A 133 1.02 -26.74 15.87
C ASP A 133 1.55 -25.68 16.85
N GLY A 134 0.68 -24.89 17.46
CA GLY A 134 1.08 -23.82 18.38
C GLY A 134 1.65 -22.55 17.74
N VAL A 135 1.89 -22.49 16.41
CA VAL A 135 2.32 -21.24 15.74
C VAL A 135 1.32 -20.10 15.98
N GLN A 136 0.03 -20.44 16.06
CA GLN A 136 -1.06 -19.50 16.35
C GLN A 136 -0.96 -18.83 17.73
N GLU A 137 -0.28 -19.43 18.70
CA GLU A 137 -0.06 -18.82 20.03
C GLU A 137 0.92 -17.63 19.97
N HIS A 138 1.72 -17.57 18.92
CA HIS A 138 2.68 -16.49 18.67
C HIS A 138 2.10 -15.37 17.81
N LYS A 139 0.78 -15.33 17.63
CA LYS A 139 0.11 -14.25 16.91
C LYS A 139 0.50 -12.88 17.47
N TYR A 140 0.91 -12.00 16.58
CA TYR A 140 1.17 -10.59 16.89
C TYR A 140 -0.17 -9.89 17.10
N VAL A 141 -0.27 -9.13 18.20
CA VAL A 141 -1.42 -8.28 18.47
C VAL A 141 -0.97 -6.87 18.14
N HIS A 142 -1.56 -6.28 17.12
CA HIS A 142 -1.26 -4.92 16.74
C HIS A 142 -1.63 -3.97 17.88
N GLU A 143 -0.73 -3.04 18.19
CA GLU A 143 -1.01 -1.95 19.12
C GLU A 143 -2.17 -1.10 18.56
N GLU A 144 -3.02 -0.59 19.46
CA GLU A 144 -4.29 0.07 19.07
C GLU A 144 -4.14 1.31 18.17
N ASN A 145 -2.92 1.86 18.05
CA ASN A 145 -2.63 3.11 17.36
C ASN A 145 -1.83 2.96 16.06
N GLN A 146 -1.59 1.75 15.56
CA GLN A 146 -0.83 1.59 14.33
C GLN A 146 -1.74 1.65 13.11
N THR A 147 -1.39 2.47 12.13
CA THR A 147 -2.05 2.51 10.82
C THR A 147 -1.96 1.13 10.16
N HIS A 148 -3.11 0.61 9.76
CA HIS A 148 -3.24 -0.67 9.06
C HIS A 148 -3.25 -0.42 7.55
N ILE A 149 -2.16 0.13 7.00
CA ILE A 149 -2.08 0.46 5.57
C ILE A 149 -1.28 -0.59 4.81
N TYR A 150 -1.85 -1.04 3.71
CA TYR A 150 -1.35 -2.11 2.87
C TYR A 150 -1.34 -1.63 1.42
N LEU A 151 -0.18 -1.68 0.76
CA LEU A 151 -0.05 -1.38 -0.65
C LEU A 151 -0.29 -2.64 -1.46
N ILE A 152 -1.20 -2.59 -2.43
CA ILE A 152 -1.44 -3.70 -3.35
C ILE A 152 -0.29 -3.78 -4.36
N GLN A 153 0.24 -4.99 -4.57
CA GLN A 153 1.30 -5.28 -5.52
C GLN A 153 0.96 -6.53 -6.34
N SER A 154 1.59 -6.65 -7.52
CA SER A 154 1.46 -7.82 -8.40
C SER A 154 2.77 -8.59 -8.41
N GLY A 155 2.71 -9.90 -8.25
CA GLY A 155 3.86 -10.80 -8.30
C GLY A 155 3.56 -12.11 -9.04
N LEU A 156 4.50 -13.05 -9.00
CA LEU A 156 4.41 -14.35 -9.70
C LEU A 156 3.21 -15.22 -9.25
N GLY A 157 2.63 -14.94 -8.09
CA GLY A 157 1.44 -15.61 -7.53
C GLY A 157 0.13 -14.81 -7.63
N GLY A 158 0.12 -13.69 -8.36
CA GLY A 158 -1.02 -12.77 -8.45
C GLY A 158 -0.88 -11.57 -7.51
N LEU A 159 -2.02 -11.04 -7.08
CA LEU A 159 -2.07 -9.86 -6.20
C LEU A 159 -1.76 -10.21 -4.75
N HIS A 160 -0.96 -9.38 -4.10
CA HIS A 160 -0.62 -9.49 -2.69
C HIS A 160 -0.49 -8.09 -2.07
N THR A 161 -0.30 -8.02 -0.75
CA THR A 161 -0.16 -6.76 -0.02
C THR A 161 1.18 -6.64 0.69
N GLU A 162 1.80 -5.48 0.58
CA GLU A 162 2.94 -5.08 1.40
C GLU A 162 2.48 -4.06 2.44
N ARG A 163 2.83 -4.23 3.73
CA ARG A 163 2.47 -3.23 4.74
C ARG A 163 3.32 -1.99 4.56
N VAL A 164 2.70 -0.82 4.63
CA VAL A 164 3.40 0.46 4.59
C VAL A 164 3.25 1.16 5.93
N GLU A 165 4.38 1.59 6.49
CA GLU A 165 4.38 2.46 7.66
C GLU A 165 4.19 3.90 7.20
N ILE A 166 3.01 4.46 7.46
CA ILE A 166 2.72 5.87 7.23
C ILE A 166 2.48 6.52 8.58
N LEU A 167 3.32 7.50 8.91
CA LEU A 167 3.10 8.37 10.06
C LEU A 167 1.83 9.19 9.81
N PRO A 168 0.85 9.15 10.72
CA PRO A 168 -0.33 9.98 10.59
C PRO A 168 0.06 11.46 10.63
N PRO A 169 -0.45 12.28 9.70
CA PRO A 169 -0.25 13.71 9.78
C PRO A 169 -0.94 14.26 11.04
N ASP A 170 -0.32 15.27 11.67
CA ASP A 170 -0.96 16.03 12.74
C ASP A 170 -2.01 16.96 12.12
N ILE A 171 -3.29 16.64 12.33
CA ILE A 171 -4.42 17.36 11.76
C ILE A 171 -5.35 17.79 12.89
N ASP A 172 -5.54 19.10 13.01
CA ASP A 172 -6.70 19.68 13.68
C ASP A 172 -7.83 19.88 12.65
N LEU A 173 -8.93 19.12 12.77
CA LEU A 173 -10.03 19.16 11.81
C LEU A 173 -10.74 20.52 11.76
N ASP A 174 -10.84 21.22 12.88
CA ASP A 174 -11.50 22.52 12.97
C ASP A 174 -10.65 23.63 12.36
N LEU A 175 -9.33 23.43 12.31
CA LEU A 175 -8.39 24.38 11.72
C LEU A 175 -8.12 24.11 10.23
N HIS A 176 -7.98 22.83 9.85
CA HIS A 176 -7.54 22.43 8.51
C HIS A 176 -8.70 22.21 7.52
N TYR A 177 -9.93 22.11 7.98
CA TYR A 177 -11.11 21.96 7.12
C TYR A 177 -12.22 22.94 7.49
N ASN A 178 -13.16 23.15 6.56
CA ASN A 178 -14.31 24.03 6.77
C ASN A 178 -15.31 23.42 7.77
N ASP A 179 -16.18 24.27 8.34
CA ASP A 179 -17.13 23.91 9.42
C ASP A 179 -18.18 22.85 9.01
N ASP A 180 -18.35 22.60 7.71
CA ASP A 180 -19.22 21.55 7.19
C ASP A 180 -18.57 20.16 7.23
N PHE A 181 -17.26 20.07 7.47
CA PHE A 181 -16.52 18.81 7.45
C PHE A 181 -16.62 17.96 8.72
N PRO A 182 -16.55 18.49 9.97
CA PRO A 182 -16.55 17.66 11.17
C PRO A 182 -17.73 16.67 11.27
N PRO A 183 -18.98 17.04 10.90
CA PRO A 183 -20.09 16.06 10.85
C PRO A 183 -19.87 14.94 9.83
N VAL A 184 -19.22 15.24 8.70
CA VAL A 184 -18.86 14.26 7.66
C VAL A 184 -17.75 13.33 8.15
N HIS A 185 -16.76 13.89 8.85
CA HIS A 185 -15.70 13.12 9.49
C HIS A 185 -16.26 12.10 10.48
N GLU A 186 -17.12 12.52 11.42
CA GLU A 186 -17.76 11.62 12.37
C GLU A 186 -18.53 10.48 11.68
N ARG A 187 -19.24 10.83 10.60
CA ARG A 187 -19.96 9.85 9.79
C ARG A 187 -19.01 8.85 9.12
N LEU A 188 -17.88 9.31 8.58
CA LEU A 188 -16.88 8.46 7.93
C LEU A 188 -16.24 7.50 8.93
N VAL A 189 -15.79 7.98 10.09
CA VAL A 189 -15.21 7.14 11.14
C VAL A 189 -16.22 6.09 11.61
N SER A 190 -17.46 6.51 11.89
CA SER A 190 -18.52 5.60 12.30
C SER A 190 -18.82 4.52 11.25
N LEU A 191 -18.88 4.88 9.97
CA LEU A 191 -19.15 3.95 8.88
C LEU A 191 -18.02 2.95 8.65
N LEU A 192 -16.78 3.41 8.69
CA LEU A 192 -15.61 2.56 8.47
C LEU A 192 -15.33 1.64 9.67
N ALA A 193 -15.72 2.04 10.88
CA ALA A 193 -15.63 1.19 12.07
C ALA A 193 -16.68 0.06 12.11
N GLN A 194 -17.74 0.11 11.30
CA GLN A 194 -18.79 -0.91 11.32
C GLN A 194 -18.27 -2.24 10.76
N PRO A 195 -18.36 -3.34 11.53
CA PRO A 195 -17.94 -4.65 11.05
C PRO A 195 -18.84 -5.11 9.91
N LYS A 196 -18.26 -5.78 8.91
CA LYS A 196 -18.97 -6.32 7.74
C LYS A 196 -19.78 -5.25 6.98
N SER A 197 -19.29 -4.01 6.99
CA SER A 197 -19.89 -2.91 6.23
C SER A 197 -19.41 -2.94 4.78
N LYS A 198 -20.21 -2.37 3.88
CA LYS A 198 -19.91 -2.28 2.44
C LYS A 198 -20.47 -0.99 1.87
N GLY A 199 -19.87 -0.52 0.79
CA GLY A 199 -20.38 0.63 0.05
C GLY A 199 -19.28 1.55 -0.46
N LEU A 200 -19.69 2.61 -1.13
CA LEU A 200 -18.83 3.58 -1.78
C LEU A 200 -18.79 4.90 -1.02
N ILE A 201 -17.58 5.43 -0.85
CA ILE A 201 -17.28 6.75 -0.30
C ILE A 201 -16.56 7.53 -1.40
N LEU A 202 -17.11 8.68 -1.76
CA LEU A 202 -16.53 9.58 -2.75
C LEU A 202 -16.01 10.83 -2.06
N LEU A 203 -14.70 11.09 -2.21
CA LEU A 203 -14.03 12.25 -1.64
C LEU A 203 -13.42 13.07 -2.77
N HIS A 204 -13.95 14.25 -3.06
CA HIS A 204 -13.52 15.01 -4.23
C HIS A 204 -13.24 16.47 -3.93
N GLY A 205 -12.58 17.18 -4.84
CA GLY A 205 -12.21 18.58 -4.61
C GLY A 205 -10.97 18.97 -5.37
N GLU A 206 -10.68 20.26 -5.47
CA GLU A 206 -9.50 20.74 -6.21
C GLU A 206 -8.19 20.15 -5.65
N PRO A 207 -7.13 20.04 -6.46
CA PRO A 207 -5.80 19.68 -5.97
C PRO A 207 -5.38 20.60 -4.81
N GLY A 208 -4.68 20.05 -3.82
CA GLY A 208 -4.20 20.82 -2.66
C GLY A 208 -5.23 21.10 -1.56
N THR A 209 -6.46 20.58 -1.65
CA THR A 209 -7.50 20.70 -0.61
C THR A 209 -7.39 19.66 0.53
N GLY A 210 -6.33 18.83 0.54
CA GLY A 210 -6.02 17.93 1.66
C GLY A 210 -6.74 16.57 1.66
N LYS A 211 -7.24 16.09 0.51
CA LYS A 211 -7.90 14.77 0.37
C LYS A 211 -7.00 13.61 0.82
N THR A 212 -5.80 13.49 0.24
CA THR A 212 -4.84 12.43 0.57
C THR A 212 -4.33 12.55 2.02
N THR A 213 -4.11 13.79 2.51
CA THR A 213 -3.75 14.05 3.90
C THR A 213 -4.83 13.55 4.86
N TYR A 214 -6.11 13.80 4.54
CA TYR A 214 -7.23 13.29 5.32
C TYR A 214 -7.31 11.76 5.32
N ILE A 215 -7.08 11.10 4.18
CA ILE A 215 -7.08 9.62 4.13
C ILE A 215 -6.00 9.04 5.05
N LYS A 216 -4.79 9.62 5.04
CA LYS A 216 -3.72 9.21 5.95
C LYS A 216 -4.13 9.40 7.41
N TYR A 217 -4.73 10.52 7.76
CA TYR A 217 -5.26 10.74 9.10
C TYR A 217 -6.36 9.72 9.46
N LEU A 218 -7.34 9.52 8.58
CA LEU A 218 -8.45 8.58 8.76
C LEU A 218 -7.96 7.13 8.97
N SER A 219 -6.88 6.74 8.29
CA SER A 219 -6.27 5.42 8.45
C SER A 219 -5.72 5.14 9.85
N SER A 220 -5.43 6.19 10.63
CA SER A 220 -4.96 6.05 12.02
C SER A 220 -6.10 5.90 13.03
N LEU A 221 -7.33 6.22 12.62
CA LEU A 221 -8.50 6.20 13.49
C LEU A 221 -9.34 4.93 13.32
N VAL A 222 -9.20 4.24 12.18
CA VAL A 222 -10.00 3.08 11.81
C VAL A 222 -9.15 1.81 11.94
N ARG A 223 -9.71 0.79 12.59
CA ARG A 223 -9.04 -0.50 12.85
C ARG A 223 -9.09 -1.50 11.70
N LYS A 224 -9.67 -1.13 10.55
CA LYS A 224 -9.77 -2.00 9.37
C LYS A 224 -8.53 -1.85 8.50
N ASP A 225 -8.15 -2.93 7.85
CA ASP A 225 -7.07 -2.89 6.85
C ASP A 225 -7.46 -1.95 5.72
N MET A 226 -6.56 -1.00 5.43
CA MET A 226 -6.66 -0.02 4.36
C MET A 226 -5.76 -0.45 3.21
N LEU A 227 -6.39 -1.01 2.18
CA LEU A 227 -5.75 -1.49 0.97
C LEU A 227 -5.63 -0.35 -0.04
N ILE A 228 -4.44 0.18 -0.26
CA ILE A 228 -4.18 1.20 -1.27
C ILE A 228 -3.91 0.52 -2.61
N LEU A 229 -4.76 0.80 -3.59
CA LEU A 229 -4.52 0.45 -4.98
C LEU A 229 -3.74 1.57 -5.66
N PRO A 230 -2.48 1.35 -6.08
CA PRO A 230 -1.71 2.37 -6.79
C PRO A 230 -2.40 2.78 -8.10
N PRO A 231 -2.30 4.05 -8.53
CA PRO A 231 -2.92 4.52 -9.78
C PRO A 231 -2.52 3.75 -11.04
N TYR A 232 -1.29 3.19 -11.09
CA TYR A 232 -0.84 2.39 -12.22
C TYR A 232 -1.41 0.96 -12.23
N MET A 233 -2.05 0.52 -11.13
CA MET A 233 -2.65 -0.81 -10.99
C MET A 233 -4.17 -0.81 -11.15
N THR A 234 -4.77 0.30 -11.55
CA THR A 234 -6.23 0.42 -11.69
C THR A 234 -6.83 -0.61 -12.64
N ASN A 235 -6.07 -1.05 -13.65
CA ASN A 235 -6.48 -2.09 -14.60
C ASN A 235 -6.78 -3.43 -13.90
N TYR A 236 -6.15 -3.71 -12.76
CA TYR A 236 -6.39 -4.94 -11.99
C TYR A 236 -7.79 -4.98 -11.38
N LEU A 237 -8.50 -3.85 -11.23
CA LEU A 237 -9.91 -3.86 -10.86
C LEU A 237 -10.77 -4.65 -11.85
N THR A 238 -10.32 -4.78 -13.10
CA THR A 238 -10.98 -5.57 -14.15
C THR A 238 -10.42 -6.98 -14.31
N SER A 239 -9.30 -7.29 -13.63
CA SER A 239 -8.67 -8.60 -13.69
C SER A 239 -9.46 -9.63 -12.86
N PRO A 240 -9.59 -10.88 -13.31
CA PRO A 240 -10.14 -11.96 -12.50
C PRO A 240 -9.40 -12.18 -11.16
N GLU A 241 -8.12 -11.79 -11.10
CA GLU A 241 -7.26 -11.92 -9.91
C GLU A 241 -7.68 -11.05 -8.72
N ILE A 242 -8.47 -9.99 -8.97
CA ILE A 242 -8.93 -9.09 -7.88
C ILE A 242 -9.92 -9.77 -6.93
N ILE A 243 -10.71 -10.72 -7.44
CA ILE A 243 -11.74 -11.40 -6.65
C ILE A 243 -11.14 -12.32 -5.58
N PRO A 244 -10.24 -13.27 -5.89
CA PRO A 244 -9.60 -14.09 -4.86
C PRO A 244 -8.82 -13.22 -3.88
N PHE A 245 -8.11 -12.19 -4.37
CA PHE A 245 -7.41 -11.23 -3.52
C PHE A 245 -8.33 -10.55 -2.50
N LEU A 246 -9.47 -10.01 -2.93
CA LEU A 246 -10.42 -9.36 -2.01
C LEU A 246 -11.18 -10.36 -1.11
N LEU A 247 -11.30 -11.63 -1.53
CA LEU A 247 -11.81 -12.71 -0.68
C LEU A 247 -10.82 -13.10 0.42
N ASP A 248 -9.53 -12.93 0.22
CA ASP A 248 -8.53 -13.14 1.26
C ASP A 248 -8.42 -11.93 2.20
N ASN A 249 -8.77 -10.74 1.71
CA ASN A 249 -8.72 -9.47 2.45
C ASN A 249 -10.13 -8.92 2.77
N LYS A 250 -11.02 -9.75 3.34
CA LYS A 250 -12.41 -9.37 3.68
C LYS A 250 -12.48 -8.34 4.80
N ASP A 251 -13.61 -7.63 4.87
CA ASP A 251 -13.89 -6.61 5.89
C ASP A 251 -12.82 -5.51 5.96
N SER A 252 -12.35 -5.09 4.78
CA SER A 252 -11.30 -4.09 4.60
C SER A 252 -11.80 -2.87 3.81
N VAL A 253 -10.97 -1.84 3.75
CA VAL A 253 -11.21 -0.61 3.02
C VAL A 253 -10.29 -0.55 1.81
N LEU A 254 -10.86 -0.53 0.60
CA LEU A 254 -10.12 -0.33 -0.64
C LEU A 254 -10.04 1.16 -0.97
N ILE A 255 -8.83 1.71 -1.01
CA ILE A 255 -8.54 3.10 -1.36
C ILE A 255 -8.08 3.15 -2.80
N ILE A 256 -8.75 3.99 -3.60
CA ILE A 256 -8.41 4.27 -4.98
C ILE A 256 -8.18 5.77 -5.10
N GLU A 257 -6.91 6.18 -5.13
CA GLU A 257 -6.54 7.58 -5.37
C GLU A 257 -6.62 7.93 -6.86
N ASP A 258 -6.88 9.21 -7.16
CA ASP A 258 -7.04 9.74 -8.53
C ASP A 258 -7.89 8.85 -9.46
N ALA A 259 -9.09 8.52 -8.97
CA ALA A 259 -10.02 7.58 -9.59
C ALA A 259 -10.82 8.18 -10.77
N GLU A 260 -10.48 9.37 -11.28
CA GLU A 260 -11.20 10.06 -12.35
C GLU A 260 -11.49 9.14 -13.54
N ARG A 261 -10.46 8.46 -14.04
CA ARG A 261 -10.56 7.59 -15.22
C ARG A 261 -11.46 6.38 -14.98
N ILE A 262 -11.49 5.89 -13.75
CA ILE A 262 -12.22 4.68 -13.36
C ILE A 262 -13.69 4.98 -13.07
N LEU A 263 -14.00 6.15 -12.52
CA LEU A 263 -15.37 6.47 -12.09
C LEU A 263 -16.20 7.20 -13.15
N GLN A 264 -15.56 7.67 -14.23
CA GLN A 264 -16.22 8.40 -15.31
C GLN A 264 -17.17 7.54 -16.12
N ALA A 265 -18.25 8.15 -16.61
CA ALA A 265 -19.16 7.52 -17.56
C ALA A 265 -18.45 7.20 -18.88
N ARG A 266 -18.95 6.18 -19.60
CA ARG A 266 -18.43 5.77 -20.91
C ARG A 266 -18.28 6.93 -21.89
N GLU A 267 -19.26 7.83 -21.90
CA GLU A 267 -19.32 8.98 -22.80
C GLU A 267 -18.24 10.03 -22.52
N ALA A 268 -17.68 10.03 -21.30
CA ALA A 268 -16.60 10.90 -20.86
C ALA A 268 -15.21 10.26 -21.00
N GLY A 269 -15.10 9.07 -21.59
CA GLY A 269 -13.83 8.35 -21.75
C GLY A 269 -13.44 7.45 -20.57
N GLY A 270 -14.39 7.16 -19.67
CA GLY A 270 -14.16 6.30 -18.50
C GLY A 270 -14.09 4.79 -18.82
N ASP A 271 -13.48 4.04 -17.90
CA ASP A 271 -13.38 2.58 -17.97
C ASP A 271 -14.64 1.91 -17.39
N THR A 272 -15.57 1.52 -18.27
CA THR A 272 -16.85 0.91 -17.90
C THR A 272 -16.72 -0.41 -17.14
N ASN A 273 -15.64 -1.15 -17.38
CA ASN A 273 -15.43 -2.43 -16.71
C ASN A 273 -15.00 -2.20 -15.26
N SER A 274 -14.14 -1.23 -15.03
CA SER A 274 -13.72 -0.83 -13.68
C SER A 274 -14.90 -0.25 -12.87
N VAL A 275 -15.76 0.60 -13.47
CA VAL A 275 -17.00 1.06 -12.83
C VAL A 275 -17.86 -0.13 -12.42
N SER A 276 -18.11 -1.06 -13.35
CA SER A 276 -18.99 -2.22 -13.10
C SER A 276 -18.47 -3.10 -11.96
N ASN A 277 -17.15 -3.28 -11.87
CA ASN A 277 -16.56 -4.05 -10.79
C ASN A 277 -16.63 -3.31 -9.44
N ILE A 278 -16.39 -2.00 -9.39
CA ILE A 278 -16.65 -1.21 -8.16
C ILE A 278 -18.12 -1.33 -7.74
N LEU A 279 -19.06 -1.32 -8.68
CA LEU A 279 -20.48 -1.52 -8.38
C LEU A 279 -20.76 -2.91 -7.81
N ASN A 280 -20.12 -3.96 -8.32
CA ASN A 280 -20.25 -5.33 -7.82
C ASN A 280 -19.57 -5.54 -6.45
N LEU A 281 -18.53 -4.76 -6.14
CA LEU A 281 -17.86 -4.77 -4.84
C LEU A 281 -18.64 -4.02 -3.77
N THR A 282 -19.43 -3.02 -4.17
CA THR A 282 -20.17 -2.16 -3.24
C THR A 282 -21.63 -2.58 -3.08
N ASP A 283 -22.13 -3.47 -3.93
CA ASP A 283 -23.52 -3.96 -3.93
C ASP A 283 -23.64 -5.38 -4.50
N GLY A 284 -24.66 -6.12 -4.07
CA GLY A 284 -24.93 -7.49 -4.52
C GLY A 284 -24.13 -8.58 -3.80
N LEU A 285 -24.18 -9.80 -4.36
CA LEU A 285 -23.70 -11.04 -3.71
C LEU A 285 -22.19 -11.02 -3.42
N LEU A 286 -21.39 -10.47 -4.34
CA LEU A 286 -19.95 -10.33 -4.14
C LEU A 286 -19.64 -9.41 -2.96
N ALA A 287 -20.33 -8.28 -2.86
CA ALA A 287 -20.21 -7.37 -1.74
C ALA A 287 -20.63 -8.00 -0.41
N ASP A 288 -21.65 -8.87 -0.38
CA ASP A 288 -22.06 -9.64 0.81
C ASP A 288 -21.04 -10.72 1.22
N CYS A 289 -20.24 -11.21 0.28
CA CYS A 289 -19.20 -12.20 0.58
C CYS A 289 -17.93 -11.56 1.14
N MET A 290 -17.58 -10.36 0.65
CA MET A 290 -16.29 -9.72 0.93
C MET A 290 -16.37 -8.59 1.96
N HIS A 291 -17.49 -7.87 2.03
CA HIS A 291 -17.68 -6.70 2.90
C HIS A 291 -16.60 -5.61 2.70
N ILE A 292 -16.36 -5.22 1.45
CA ILE A 292 -15.38 -4.19 1.11
C ILE A 292 -16.06 -2.81 1.11
N GLN A 293 -15.43 -1.85 1.78
CA GLN A 293 -15.76 -0.44 1.66
C GLN A 293 -14.78 0.22 0.70
N VAL A 294 -15.26 0.98 -0.27
CA VAL A 294 -14.41 1.64 -1.28
C VAL A 294 -14.35 3.13 -0.99
N ILE A 295 -13.14 3.68 -0.77
CA ILE A 295 -12.89 5.12 -0.77
C ILE A 295 -12.25 5.47 -2.11
N ALA A 296 -12.89 6.34 -2.87
CA ALA A 296 -12.34 6.81 -4.13
C ALA A 296 -12.20 8.33 -4.12
N THR A 297 -11.01 8.82 -4.46
CA THR A 297 -10.75 10.26 -4.58
C THR A 297 -10.69 10.72 -6.01
N PHE A 298 -11.09 11.97 -6.28
CA PHE A 298 -10.92 12.59 -7.60
C PHE A 298 -10.93 14.12 -7.52
N ASN A 299 -10.35 14.79 -8.51
CA ASN A 299 -10.25 16.25 -8.60
C ASN A 299 -11.35 16.89 -9.46
N ALA A 300 -12.10 16.08 -10.21
CA ALA A 300 -13.02 16.53 -11.24
C ALA A 300 -14.46 16.83 -10.76
N SER A 301 -15.25 17.45 -11.65
CA SER A 301 -16.68 17.69 -11.45
C SER A 301 -17.46 16.38 -11.43
N LYS A 302 -18.26 16.19 -10.36
CA LYS A 302 -19.17 15.05 -10.15
C LYS A 302 -20.08 14.75 -11.34
N HIS A 303 -20.34 15.72 -12.22
CA HIS A 303 -21.17 15.54 -13.41
C HIS A 303 -20.63 14.51 -14.42
N LEU A 304 -19.34 14.21 -14.38
CA LEU A 304 -18.70 13.24 -15.27
C LEU A 304 -18.78 11.79 -14.76
N LEU A 305 -19.23 11.58 -13.52
CA LEU A 305 -19.33 10.26 -12.91
C LEU A 305 -20.48 9.45 -13.49
N ASP A 306 -20.32 8.12 -13.51
CA ASP A 306 -21.42 7.22 -13.81
C ASP A 306 -22.53 7.34 -12.75
N LYS A 307 -23.74 7.67 -13.18
CA LYS A 307 -24.91 7.87 -12.29
C LYS A 307 -25.27 6.60 -11.50
N ALA A 308 -24.87 5.41 -11.94
CA ALA A 308 -25.08 4.17 -11.21
C ALA A 308 -24.33 4.12 -9.88
N LEU A 309 -23.22 4.85 -9.75
CA LEU A 309 -22.45 5.00 -8.50
C LEU A 309 -23.22 5.83 -7.46
N LEU A 310 -24.07 6.76 -7.91
CA LEU A 310 -24.81 7.71 -7.06
C LEU A 310 -26.14 7.15 -6.52
N ARG A 311 -26.45 5.87 -6.77
CA ARG A 311 -27.69 5.25 -6.32
C ARG A 311 -27.70 5.10 -4.79
N LYS A 312 -28.82 5.46 -4.17
CA LYS A 312 -29.06 5.27 -2.73
C LYS A 312 -28.93 3.78 -2.39
N GLY A 313 -28.15 3.47 -1.35
CA GLY A 313 -27.82 2.10 -0.93
C GLY A 313 -26.40 1.65 -1.31
N ARG A 314 -25.78 2.30 -2.31
CA ARG A 314 -24.37 2.06 -2.69
C ARG A 314 -23.46 3.15 -2.16
N LEU A 315 -23.85 4.40 -2.43
CA LEU A 315 -23.13 5.58 -1.96
C LEU A 315 -23.44 5.84 -0.50
N MET A 316 -22.42 5.78 0.35
CA MET A 316 -22.51 6.03 1.78
C MET A 316 -22.20 7.49 2.11
N VAL A 317 -21.15 8.03 1.51
CA VAL A 317 -20.68 9.42 1.69
C VAL A 317 -20.24 9.95 0.35
N ASP A 318 -20.56 11.21 0.12
CA ASP A 318 -20.12 12.00 -1.02
C ASP A 318 -19.80 13.40 -0.51
N TYR A 319 -18.53 13.76 -0.53
CA TYR A 319 -18.05 15.01 0.07
C TYR A 319 -17.06 15.73 -0.84
N ALA A 320 -17.28 17.05 -0.94
CA ALA A 320 -16.48 17.97 -1.73
C ALA A 320 -15.57 18.79 -0.81
N PHE A 321 -14.27 18.47 -0.77
CA PHE A 321 -13.24 19.30 -0.18
C PHE A 321 -13.12 20.60 -0.97
N GLY A 322 -13.58 21.69 -0.36
CA GLY A 322 -13.40 23.04 -0.86
C GLY A 322 -12.09 23.68 -0.40
N LYS A 323 -11.78 24.84 -0.97
CA LYS A 323 -10.82 25.77 -0.37
C LYS A 323 -11.28 26.17 1.03
N LEU A 324 -10.35 26.43 1.93
CA LEU A 324 -10.65 26.98 3.24
C LEU A 324 -11.26 28.37 3.06
N ALA A 325 -12.40 28.62 3.71
CA ALA A 325 -13.01 29.94 3.74
C ALA A 325 -11.99 30.97 4.28
N ALA A 326 -12.06 32.22 3.81
CA ALA A 326 -11.06 33.25 4.12
C ALA A 326 -10.79 33.40 5.63
N ASP A 327 -11.84 33.35 6.46
CA ASP A 327 -11.71 33.43 7.92
C ASP A 327 -10.90 32.25 8.48
N LYS A 328 -11.21 31.02 8.05
CA LYS A 328 -10.47 29.80 8.43
C LYS A 328 -9.05 29.80 7.91
N ALA A 329 -8.83 30.24 6.66
CA ALA A 329 -7.50 30.39 6.09
C ALA A 329 -6.64 31.36 6.92
N ASN A 330 -7.20 32.49 7.33
CA ASN A 330 -6.53 33.44 8.22
C ASN A 330 -6.25 32.86 9.62
N MET A 331 -7.15 32.03 10.16
CA MET A 331 -6.92 31.32 11.42
C MET A 331 -5.76 30.34 11.30
N LEU A 332 -5.71 29.54 10.25
CA LEU A 332 -4.62 28.60 10.00
C LEU A 332 -3.29 29.32 9.77
N LEU A 333 -3.27 30.38 8.95
CA LEU A 333 -2.08 31.22 8.75
C LEU A 333 -1.56 31.80 10.07
N ALA A 334 -2.45 32.31 10.92
CA ALA A 334 -2.09 32.82 12.23
C ALA A 334 -1.55 31.71 13.17
N HIS A 335 -2.14 30.51 13.12
CA HIS A 335 -1.65 29.36 13.88
C HIS A 335 -0.25 28.92 13.44
N LEU A 336 0.05 29.02 12.15
CA LEU A 336 1.37 28.76 11.57
C LEU A 336 2.37 29.91 11.80
N GLY A 337 1.96 31.01 12.43
CA GLY A 337 2.82 32.18 12.67
C GLY A 337 3.08 33.05 11.43
N ILE A 338 2.28 32.89 10.37
CA ILE A 338 2.43 33.62 9.12
C ILE A 338 1.63 34.94 9.19
N GLU A 339 2.29 36.07 8.94
CA GLU A 339 1.68 37.42 9.02
C GLU A 339 0.79 37.79 7.81
N HIS A 340 0.63 36.86 6.85
CA HIS A 340 -0.25 37.05 5.71
C HIS A 340 -1.74 37.06 6.11
N ARG A 341 -2.54 37.88 5.42
CA ARG A 341 -4.00 37.90 5.53
C ARG A 341 -4.61 37.91 4.15
N THR A 342 -5.64 37.07 3.98
CA THR A 342 -6.39 36.93 2.73
C THR A 342 -7.87 37.24 2.95
N ASN A 343 -8.52 37.78 1.92
CA ASN A 343 -9.99 37.87 1.84
C ASN A 343 -10.58 36.81 0.90
N GLU A 344 -9.72 36.01 0.26
CA GLU A 344 -10.10 34.98 -0.70
C GLU A 344 -9.88 33.58 -0.09
N PRO A 345 -10.73 32.59 -0.42
CA PRO A 345 -10.51 31.20 -0.02
C PRO A 345 -9.19 30.65 -0.59
N MET A 346 -8.45 29.88 0.21
CA MET A 346 -7.16 29.30 -0.18
C MET A 346 -7.18 27.77 -0.07
N THR A 347 -6.39 27.08 -0.90
CA THR A 347 -6.16 25.64 -0.69
C THR A 347 -5.21 25.43 0.49
N LEU A 348 -5.23 24.25 1.11
CA LEU A 348 -4.25 23.90 2.14
C LEU A 348 -2.82 23.95 1.57
N ALA A 349 -2.63 23.47 0.34
CA ALA A 349 -1.34 23.52 -0.33
C ALA A 349 -0.83 24.97 -0.51
N ASP A 350 -1.70 25.93 -0.87
CA ASP A 350 -1.29 27.33 -1.00
C ASP A 350 -0.90 27.94 0.35
N ILE A 351 -1.59 27.56 1.43
CA ILE A 351 -1.31 28.06 2.79
C ILE A 351 0.04 27.51 3.30
N PHE A 352 0.29 26.21 3.17
CA PHE A 352 1.52 25.58 3.65
C PHE A 352 2.75 25.95 2.81
N ASN A 353 2.58 26.31 1.53
CA ASN A 353 3.68 26.68 0.63
C ASN A 353 3.75 28.18 0.36
N ILE A 354 3.12 29.02 1.19
CA ILE A 354 3.01 30.46 0.93
C ILE A 354 4.35 31.20 0.88
N GLU A 355 5.36 30.68 1.59
CA GLU A 355 6.74 31.21 1.59
C GLU A 355 7.64 30.55 0.53
N GLU A 356 7.23 29.37 0.03
CA GLU A 356 7.94 28.67 -1.05
C GLU A 356 7.56 29.31 -2.39
N GLN A 357 8.30 30.35 -2.80
CA GLN A 357 8.24 30.83 -4.17
C GLN A 357 8.61 29.69 -5.12
N THR A 358 7.60 29.06 -5.72
CA THR A 358 7.82 28.14 -6.83
C THR A 358 8.41 28.97 -7.97
N VAL A 359 9.66 28.73 -8.33
CA VAL A 359 10.26 29.28 -9.55
C VAL A 359 9.68 28.50 -10.73
N SER A 360 8.45 28.83 -11.13
CA SER A 360 7.85 28.36 -12.38
C SER A 360 8.24 29.31 -13.49
N GLY A 361 9.29 28.97 -14.24
CA GLY A 361 9.60 29.65 -15.49
C GLY A 361 8.70 29.12 -16.60
N GLU A 362 7.67 29.88 -17.00
CA GLU A 362 7.06 29.65 -18.31
C GLU A 362 8.11 29.96 -19.38
N ARG A 363 8.43 28.95 -20.20
CA ARG A 363 9.26 29.16 -21.39
C ARG A 363 8.38 29.91 -22.39
N MET A 364 8.51 31.24 -22.44
CA MET A 364 7.87 32.03 -23.49
C MET A 364 8.27 31.46 -24.85
N GLU A 365 7.30 30.88 -25.56
CA GLU A 365 7.48 30.52 -26.96
C GLU A 365 7.79 31.80 -27.73
N THR A 366 9.03 31.92 -28.20
CA THR A 366 9.40 32.95 -29.16
C THR A 366 8.52 32.79 -30.39
N LEU A 367 7.57 33.72 -30.57
CA LEU A 367 6.86 33.94 -31.81
C LEU A 367 7.89 34.00 -32.94
N LYS A 368 7.90 32.97 -33.80
CA LYS A 368 8.60 33.00 -35.07
C LYS A 368 7.95 34.10 -35.92
N VAL A 369 8.59 35.27 -35.96
CA VAL A 369 8.33 36.25 -37.01
C VAL A 369 9.02 35.72 -38.27
N GLY A 370 8.21 35.33 -39.25
CA GLY A 370 8.69 34.85 -40.54
C GLY A 370 9.32 35.95 -41.38
N PHE A 371 10.33 35.56 -42.15
CA PHE A 371 10.58 36.03 -43.50
C PHE A 371 10.99 34.82 -44.35
#